data_AF-A0A3N0E8P5-F1
#
_entry.id   AF-A0A3N0E8P5-F1
#
_cell.length_a   1.000
_cell.length_b   1.000
_cell.length_c   1.000
_cell.angle_alpha   90.00
_cell.angle_beta   90.00
_cell.angle_gamma   90.00
#
_symmetry.space_group_name_H-M   'P 1'
#
loop_
_entity.id
_entity.type
_entity.pdbx_description
1 polymer ?
#
loop_
_entity_poly.entity_id
_entity_poly.type
_entity_poly.pdbx_seq_one_letter_code
_entity_poly.pdbx_strand_id
1 'polypeptide(L)' 'MDEAQLQAFLSGPVPDDSQCREVAEEDLDPSQCGQEISHGLPPGRTYCGAPKAEGFILCRYHLFDALYSGYPVEDLRE' A
#
# COMPACT_ATOMS: atom_id res chain seq x y z
N MET A 1 5.49 12.72 -2.07
CA MET A 1 6.24 13.05 -0.84
C MET A 1 7.72 13.25 -1.14
N ASP A 2 8.39 14.20 -0.48
CA ASP A 2 9.87 14.36 -0.50
C ASP A 2 10.57 13.52 0.60
N GLU A 3 11.91 13.57 0.65
CA GLU A 3 12.72 12.79 1.60
C GLU A 3 12.43 13.14 3.07
N ALA A 4 12.23 14.41 3.39
CA ALA A 4 11.90 14.82 4.77
C ALA A 4 10.51 14.32 5.17
N GLN A 5 9.55 14.36 4.24
CA GLN A 5 8.22 13.79 4.44
C GLN A 5 8.24 12.27 4.63
N LEU A 6 9.06 11.55 3.87
CA LEU A 6 9.25 10.10 4.02
C LEU A 6 9.87 9.74 5.36
N GLN A 7 10.90 10.48 5.80
CA GLN A 7 11.52 10.26 7.11
C GLN A 7 10.54 10.52 8.25
N ALA A 8 9.74 11.59 8.15
CA ALA A 8 8.70 11.92 9.13
C ALA A 8 7.60 10.86 9.15
N PHE A 9 7.23 10.32 7.98
CA PHE A 9 6.28 9.24 7.85
C PHE A 9 6.75 7.95 8.54
N LEU A 10 8.01 7.54 8.33
CA LEU A 10 8.59 6.34 8.95
C LEU A 10 8.83 6.50 10.46
N SER A 11 9.09 7.72 10.93
CA SER A 11 9.31 8.01 12.35
C SER A 11 8.00 8.27 13.12
N GLY A 12 6.87 8.33 12.42
CA GLY A 12 5.55 8.58 12.99
C GLY A 12 4.86 7.31 13.52
N PRO A 13 3.58 7.42 13.93
CA PRO A 13 2.80 6.24 14.27
C PRO A 13 2.59 5.35 13.04
N VAL A 14 2.60 4.03 13.27
CA VAL A 14 2.25 3.05 12.25
C VAL A 14 0.84 3.36 11.72
N PRO A 15 0.64 3.49 10.39
CA PRO A 15 -0.68 3.72 9.82
C PRO A 15 -1.66 2.59 10.16
N ASP A 16 -2.94 2.93 10.27
CA ASP A 16 -4.01 1.97 10.54
C ASP A 16 -4.32 1.10 9.30
N ASP A 17 -4.35 -0.22 9.48
CA ASP A 17 -4.57 -1.20 8.41
C ASP A 17 -6.04 -1.45 8.09
N SER A 18 -6.97 -0.99 8.95
CA SER A 18 -8.43 -1.11 8.74
C SER A 18 -8.95 -0.39 7.49
N GLN A 19 -8.11 0.47 6.90
CA GLN A 19 -8.36 1.13 5.61
C GLN A 19 -8.21 0.17 4.42
N CYS A 20 -7.48 -0.94 4.55
CA CYS A 20 -7.45 -1.99 3.52
C CYS A 20 -8.75 -2.80 3.56
N ARG A 21 -9.37 -2.96 2.39
CA ARG A 21 -10.74 -3.49 2.26
C ARG A 21 -10.81 -4.89 1.68
N GLU A 22 -9.71 -5.40 1.14
CA GLU A 22 -9.64 -6.68 0.43
C GLU A 22 -10.62 -6.74 -0.74
N VAL A 23 -10.16 -6.34 -1.93
CA VAL A 23 -10.96 -6.30 -3.16
C VAL A 23 -10.51 -7.39 -4.13
N ALA A 24 -11.44 -7.93 -4.92
CA ALA A 24 -11.10 -8.83 -6.01
C ALA A 24 -10.33 -8.07 -7.12
N GLU A 25 -9.59 -8.81 -7.95
CA GLU A 25 -8.83 -8.22 -9.07
C GLU A 25 -9.71 -7.40 -10.01
N GLU A 26 -10.90 -7.90 -10.34
CA GLU A 26 -11.84 -7.27 -11.27
C GLU A 26 -12.47 -5.97 -10.74
N ASP A 27 -12.44 -5.79 -9.41
CA ASP A 27 -12.99 -4.62 -8.71
C ASP A 27 -11.90 -3.61 -8.29
N LEU A 28 -10.62 -3.91 -8.55
CA LEU A 28 -9.51 -3.04 -8.17
C LEU A 28 -9.40 -1.84 -9.12
N ASP A 29 -9.70 -0.65 -8.60
CA ASP A 29 -9.60 0.59 -9.37
C ASP A 29 -8.12 1.04 -9.50
N PRO A 30 -7.70 1.65 -10.63
CA PRO A 30 -6.32 2.12 -10.81
C PRO A 30 -5.81 3.11 -9.75
N SER A 31 -6.70 3.82 -9.04
CA SER A 31 -6.34 4.72 -7.93
C SER A 31 -6.11 4.00 -6.59
N GLN A 32 -6.34 2.69 -6.54
CA GLN A 32 -6.25 1.87 -5.33
C GLN A 32 -4.93 1.09 -5.26
N CYS A 33 -4.55 0.74 -4.04
CA CYS A 33 -3.38 -0.05 -3.72
C CYS A 33 -3.57 -1.50 -4.18
N GLY A 34 -2.71 -1.93 -5.10
CA GLY A 34 -2.66 -3.28 -5.65
C GLY A 34 -1.77 -4.25 -4.87
N GLN A 35 -1.51 -4.01 -3.59
CA GLN A 35 -0.80 -4.98 -2.76
C GLN A 35 -1.68 -6.22 -2.56
N GLU A 36 -1.17 -7.40 -2.93
CA GLU A 36 -1.85 -8.68 -2.75
C GLU A 36 -1.96 -9.02 -1.24
N ILE A 37 -3.16 -9.35 -0.75
CA ILE A 37 -3.43 -9.67 0.67
C ILE A 37 -3.65 -11.18 0.87
N SER A 38 -4.42 -11.83 0.00
CA SER A 38 -4.70 -13.27 0.12
C SER A 38 -4.12 -14.06 -1.05
N HIS A 39 -3.20 -14.97 -0.72
CA HIS A 39 -2.65 -15.98 -1.64
C HIS A 39 -3.64 -17.15 -1.80
N GLY A 40 -4.79 -16.88 -2.40
CA GLY A 40 -5.66 -17.88 -3.04
C GLY A 40 -6.35 -18.92 -2.14
N LEU A 41 -7.59 -18.64 -1.77
CA LEU A 41 -8.77 -19.53 -1.86
C LEU A 41 -10.00 -18.62 -2.15
N PRO A 42 -11.11 -19.13 -2.71
CA PRO A 42 -12.15 -18.32 -3.34
C PRO A 42 -12.61 -17.12 -2.49
N PRO A 43 -12.71 -15.91 -3.06
CA PRO A 43 -13.00 -15.64 -4.48
C PRO A 43 -11.81 -15.62 -5.46
N GLY A 44 -10.55 -15.69 -5.00
CA GLY A 44 -9.38 -15.59 -5.87
C GLY A 44 -8.21 -14.90 -5.18
N ARG A 45 -7.27 -14.34 -5.93
CA ARG A 45 -6.32 -13.37 -5.38
C ARG A 45 -7.07 -12.09 -5.03
N THR A 46 -6.79 -11.52 -3.87
CA THR A 46 -7.38 -10.27 -3.42
C THR A 46 -6.29 -9.25 -3.14
N TYR A 47 -6.67 -7.98 -3.25
CA TYR A 47 -5.77 -6.83 -3.17
C TYR A 47 -6.25 -5.83 -2.12
N CYS A 48 -5.37 -4.97 -1.59
CA CYS A 48 -5.73 -4.05 -0.51
C CYS A 48 -6.92 -3.14 -0.84
N GLY A 49 -6.97 -2.57 -2.04
CA GLY A 49 -8.09 -1.72 -2.47
C GLY A 49 -8.21 -0.38 -1.71
N ALA A 50 -7.30 -0.06 -0.79
CA ALA A 50 -7.25 1.27 -0.15
C ALA A 50 -6.71 2.32 -1.13
N PRO A 51 -7.05 3.62 -1.00
CA PRO A 51 -6.46 4.67 -1.82
C PRO A 51 -4.93 4.70 -1.71
N LYS A 52 -4.26 4.89 -2.84
CA LYS A 52 -2.81 5.08 -2.89
C LYS A 52 -2.39 6.30 -2.08
N ALA A 53 -1.21 6.23 -1.49
CA ALA A 53 -0.55 7.39 -0.92
C ALA A 53 -0.07 8.30 -2.08
N GLU A 54 -0.08 9.62 -1.85
CA GLU A 54 0.21 10.59 -2.90
C GLU A 54 1.61 10.40 -3.54
N GLY A 55 1.62 9.99 -4.81
CA GLY A 55 2.81 9.72 -5.61
C GLY A 55 3.48 8.37 -5.35
N PHE A 56 2.70 7.36 -4.94
CA PHE A 56 3.16 5.99 -4.67
C PHE A 56 2.16 4.94 -5.14
N ILE A 57 2.63 3.73 -5.46
CA ILE A 57 1.78 2.62 -5.91
C ILE A 57 1.03 1.92 -4.77
N LEU A 58 1.40 2.22 -3.52
CA LEU A 58 0.88 1.59 -2.30
C LEU A 58 0.02 2.57 -1.49
N CYS A 59 -0.90 2.03 -0.69
CA CYS A 59 -1.60 2.81 0.33
C CYS A 59 -0.62 3.19 1.46
N ARG A 60 -1.04 4.07 2.39
CA ARG A 60 -0.18 4.48 3.51
C ARG A 60 0.30 3.29 4.33
N TYR A 61 -0.56 2.32 4.66
CA TYR A 61 -0.14 1.16 5.45
C TYR A 61 0.92 0.31 4.73
N HIS A 62 0.66 -0.12 3.49
CA HIS A 62 1.61 -0.92 2.73
C HIS A 62 2.87 -0.16 2.33
N LEU A 63 2.79 1.16 2.12
CA LEU A 63 3.96 2.00 1.93
C LEU A 63 4.84 2.00 3.19
N PHE A 64 4.25 2.12 4.38
CA PHE A 64 4.98 2.03 5.63
C PHE A 64 5.64 0.66 5.79
N ASP A 65 4.87 -0.42 5.61
CA ASP A 65 5.35 -1.80 5.74
C ASP A 65 6.51 -2.11 4.77
N ALA A 66 6.39 -1.72 3.50
CA ALA A 66 7.43 -1.92 2.49
C ALA A 66 8.71 -1.13 2.82
N LEU A 67 8.58 0.16 3.17
CA LEU A 67 9.74 0.98 3.53
C LEU A 67 10.41 0.49 4.82
N TYR A 68 9.62 0.08 5.81
CA TYR A 68 10.12 -0.49 7.06
C TYR A 68 10.83 -1.83 6.83
N SER A 69 10.37 -2.61 5.85
CA SER A 69 10.99 -3.86 5.39
C SER A 69 12.23 -3.65 4.50
N GLY A 70 12.59 -2.39 4.20
CA GLY A 70 13.79 -2.04 3.45
C GLY A 70 13.63 -2.05 1.92
N TYR A 71 12.40 -2.04 1.40
CA TYR A 71 12.18 -1.84 -0.03
C TYR A 71 12.64 -0.43 -0.45
N PRO A 72 13.33 -0.31 -1.59
CA PRO A 72 13.81 0.98 -2.05
C PRO A 72 12.63 1.86 -2.48
N VAL A 73 12.68 3.14 -2.08
CA VAL A 73 11.60 4.11 -2.35
C VAL A 73 11.29 4.25 -3.85
N GLU A 74 12.31 4.13 -4.70
CA GLU A 74 12.18 4.27 -6.16
C GLU A 74 11.26 3.22 -6.79
N ASP A 75 11.25 1.99 -6.27
CA ASP A 75 10.39 0.91 -6.75
C ASP A 75 8.93 1.06 -6.30
N LEU A 76 8.66 1.98 -5.36
CA LEU A 76 7.34 2.21 -4.78
C LEU A 76 6.63 3.45 -5.36
N ARG A 77 7.29 4.17 -6.27
CA ARG A 77 6.74 5.36 -6.94
C ARG A 77 5.85 5.00 -8.13
N GLU A 78 4.86 5.86 -8.40
CA GLU A 78 4.06 5.84 -9.64
C GLU A 78 4.81 6.44 -10.83
#